data_AF-A0A7R9EHG4-F1
#
_entry.id   AF-A0A7R9EHG4-F1
#
_cell.length_a   1.000
_cell.length_b   1.000
_cell.length_c   1.000
_cell.angle_alpha   90.00
_cell.angle_beta   90.00
_cell.angle_gamma   90.00
#
_symmetry.space_group_name_H-M   'P 1'
#
loop_
_entity.id
_entity.type
_entity.pdbx_description
1 polymer ?
#
loop_
_entity_poly.entity_id
_entity_poly.type
_entity_poly.pdbx_seq_one_letter_code
_entity_poly.pdbx_strand_id
1 'polypeptide(L)'
;VAEYASKSQPYFGATVGRVANRIKNGNFSIGNQQFNTTKNRGNNTLHGGADGFNFRTWQYHLDGKKVTFSYLSKDGEEGFPGDVLATVTYELAPGNQLSITMKATSTKQTPINMCNHSYFNLAGHVS
;
A
#
# COMPACT_ATOMS: atom_id res chain seq x y z
N VAL A 1 14.85 2.77 11.83
CA VAL A 1 14.63 1.84 10.68
C VAL A 1 14.18 0.46 11.11
N ALA A 2 14.84 -0.18 12.09
CA ALA A 2 14.46 -1.52 12.56
C ALA A 2 12.99 -1.65 13.01
N GLU A 3 12.45 -0.64 13.70
CA GLU A 3 11.05 -0.64 14.14
C GLU A 3 10.04 -0.59 12.98
N TYR A 4 10.30 0.22 11.95
CA TYR A 4 9.47 0.29 10.74
C TYR A 4 9.55 -0.97 9.88
N ALA A 5 10.64 -1.74 10.01
CA ALA A 5 10.82 -3.02 9.33
C ALA A 5 10.12 -4.19 10.06
N SER A 6 9.68 -4.00 11.31
CA SER A 6 9.03 -5.06 12.09
C SER A 6 7.68 -5.46 11.50
N LYS A 7 7.34 -6.75 11.49
CA LYS A 7 6.01 -7.23 11.08
C LYS A 7 4.88 -6.84 12.04
N SER A 8 5.21 -6.46 13.27
CA SER A 8 4.24 -5.97 14.25
C SER A 8 3.97 -4.46 14.16
N GLN A 9 4.64 -3.76 13.25
CA GLN A 9 4.51 -2.30 13.12
C GLN A 9 3.06 -1.89 12.75
N PRO A 10 2.53 -0.78 13.31
CA PRO A 10 1.12 -0.39 13.18
C PRO A 10 0.80 0.43 11.91
N TYR A 11 1.64 0.34 10.89
CA TYR A 11 1.56 1.03 9.59
C TYR A 11 1.80 2.54 9.66
N PHE A 12 2.59 3.04 10.62
CA PHE A 12 2.82 4.48 10.80
C PHE A 12 3.30 5.17 9.52
N GLY A 13 2.42 6.02 8.95
CA GLY A 13 2.73 6.85 7.77
C GLY A 13 2.90 6.08 6.46
N ALA A 14 2.71 4.76 6.46
CA ALA A 14 3.01 3.92 5.32
C ALA A 14 2.00 4.09 4.17
N THR A 15 2.45 3.85 2.94
CA THR A 15 1.53 3.51 1.84
C THR A 15 1.19 2.02 1.94
N VAL A 16 -0.08 1.70 2.13
CA VAL A 16 -0.57 0.31 2.21
C VAL A 16 -1.27 -0.11 0.91
N GLY A 17 -1.12 -1.38 0.53
CA GLY A 17 -1.64 -1.95 -0.72
C GLY A 17 -1.06 -3.34 -1.01
N ARG A 18 -1.52 -4.08 -2.04
CA ARG A 18 -2.44 -3.69 -3.11
C ARG A 18 -3.87 -3.34 -2.67
N VAL A 19 -4.35 -3.99 -1.61
CA VAL A 19 -5.68 -3.73 -1.02
C VAL A 19 -5.53 -3.35 0.45
N ALA A 20 -5.84 -2.10 0.76
CA ALA A 20 -5.93 -1.59 2.12
C ALA A 20 -7.10 -2.24 2.86
N ASN A 21 -6.93 -2.38 4.18
CA ASN A 21 -7.86 -3.07 5.07
C ASN A 21 -7.98 -4.57 4.75
N ARG A 22 -9.13 -5.19 5.04
CA ARG A 22 -9.28 -6.65 5.10
C ARG A 22 -9.92 -7.24 3.84
N ILE A 23 -9.34 -8.33 3.34
CA ILE A 23 -10.02 -9.30 2.47
C ILE A 23 -10.42 -10.48 3.33
N LYS A 24 -11.74 -10.72 3.41
CA LYS A 24 -12.31 -11.79 4.22
C LYS A 24 -11.77 -13.14 3.77
N ASN A 25 -11.31 -13.95 4.72
CA ASN A 25 -10.72 -15.27 4.48
C ASN A 25 -9.52 -15.26 3.51
N GLY A 26 -8.94 -14.09 3.21
CA GLY A 26 -7.89 -13.94 2.21
C GLY A 26 -8.32 -14.35 0.80
N ASN A 27 -9.62 -14.33 0.48
CA ASN A 27 -10.11 -14.87 -0.77
C ASN A 27 -11.00 -13.85 -1.49
N PHE A 28 -10.86 -13.77 -2.80
CA PHE A 28 -11.77 -13.02 -3.66
C PHE A 28 -11.93 -13.73 -5.02
N SER A 29 -12.90 -13.28 -5.80
CA SER A 29 -13.14 -13.82 -7.15
C SER A 29 -13.16 -12.69 -8.17
N ILE A 30 -12.65 -13.00 -9.37
CA ILE A 30 -12.80 -12.17 -10.56
C ILE A 30 -13.48 -13.03 -11.62
N GLY A 31 -14.73 -12.71 -11.93
CA GLY A 31 -15.59 -13.60 -12.71
C GLY A 31 -15.71 -14.97 -12.02
N ASN A 32 -15.42 -16.04 -12.76
CA ASN A 32 -15.48 -17.42 -12.26
C ASN A 32 -14.16 -17.93 -11.66
N GLN A 33 -13.10 -17.11 -11.66
CA GLN A 33 -11.81 -17.51 -11.12
C GLN A 33 -11.66 -17.04 -9.67
N GLN A 34 -11.30 -17.97 -8.79
CA GLN A 34 -11.02 -17.70 -7.38
C GLN A 34 -9.52 -17.46 -7.16
N PHE A 35 -9.19 -16.47 -6.33
CA PHE A 35 -7.84 -16.12 -5.93
C PHE A 35 -7.72 -16.20 -4.40
N ASN A 36 -6.56 -16.66 -3.93
CA ASN A 36 -6.21 -16.69 -2.51
C ASN A 36 -5.00 -15.77 -2.30
N THR A 37 -5.12 -14.84 -1.38
CA THR A 37 -4.09 -13.89 -0.97
C THR A 37 -3.44 -14.30 0.34
N THR A 38 -2.22 -13.83 0.56
CA THR A 38 -1.48 -14.12 1.80
C THR A 38 -2.27 -13.65 3.02
N LYS A 39 -2.55 -14.58 3.94
CA LYS A 39 -3.21 -14.28 5.22
C LYS A 39 -2.16 -13.84 6.23
N ASN A 40 -2.37 -12.67 6.84
CA ASN A 40 -1.46 -12.09 7.83
C ASN A 40 -2.21 -11.57 9.08
N ARG A 41 -3.55 -11.69 9.14
CA ARG A 41 -4.33 -11.31 10.32
C ARG A 41 -5.47 -12.31 10.56
N GLY A 42 -5.18 -13.33 11.35
CA GLY A 42 -6.07 -14.47 11.50
C GLY A 42 -6.33 -15.11 10.14
N ASN A 43 -7.60 -15.34 9.80
CA ASN A 43 -7.97 -15.89 8.50
C ASN A 43 -7.99 -14.86 7.36
N ASN A 44 -7.79 -13.57 7.64
CA ASN A 44 -7.92 -12.50 6.66
C ASN A 44 -6.57 -12.05 6.11
N THR A 45 -6.59 -11.50 4.90
CA THR A 45 -5.50 -10.65 4.39
C THR A 45 -5.77 -9.23 4.84
N LEU A 46 -4.80 -8.58 5.46
CA LEU A 46 -4.84 -7.21 5.94
C LEU A 46 -3.76 -6.40 5.23
N HIS A 47 -4.13 -5.24 4.68
CA HIS A 47 -3.23 -4.26 4.06
C HIS A 47 -2.32 -4.84 2.96
N GLY A 48 -2.86 -5.79 2.19
CA GLY A 48 -2.16 -6.39 1.06
C GLY A 48 -1.31 -7.61 1.40
N GLY A 49 -1.26 -8.05 2.66
CA GLY A 49 -0.61 -9.30 3.06
C GLY A 49 0.65 -9.12 3.91
N ALA A 50 1.40 -10.20 4.08
CA ALA A 50 2.56 -10.23 4.97
C ALA A 50 3.71 -9.35 4.46
N ASP A 51 3.88 -9.29 3.13
CA ASP A 51 4.86 -8.46 2.44
C ASP A 51 4.19 -7.46 1.48
N GLY A 52 3.12 -6.81 1.97
CA GLY A 52 2.41 -5.74 1.26
C GLY A 52 3.26 -4.49 1.02
N PHE A 53 2.67 -3.50 0.35
CA PHE A 53 3.36 -2.29 -0.14
C PHE A 53 4.16 -1.52 0.91
N ASN A 54 3.73 -1.55 2.17
CA ASN A 54 4.39 -0.90 3.30
C ASN A 54 5.75 -1.53 3.67
N PHE A 55 6.03 -2.75 3.22
CA PHE A 55 7.30 -3.45 3.45
C PHE A 55 8.21 -3.46 2.23
N ARG A 56 7.82 -2.79 1.14
CA ARG A 56 8.60 -2.74 -0.10
C ARG A 56 9.44 -1.47 -0.16
N THR A 57 10.61 -1.57 -0.79
CA THR A 57 11.43 -0.41 -1.14
C THR A 57 11.00 0.10 -2.50
N TRP A 58 10.52 1.34 -2.53
CA TRP A 58 10.04 1.99 -3.75
C TRP A 58 11.18 2.74 -4.42
N GLN A 59 11.21 2.71 -5.75
CA GLN A 59 12.03 3.65 -6.52
C GLN A 59 11.42 5.05 -6.39
N TYR A 60 12.21 6.11 -6.54
CA TYR A 60 11.71 7.47 -6.41
C TYR A 60 12.34 8.44 -7.41
N HIS A 61 11.61 9.51 -7.69
CA HIS A 61 12.05 10.66 -8.47
C HIS A 61 11.60 11.96 -7.79
N LEU A 62 12.44 12.99 -7.85
CA LEU A 62 12.19 14.30 -7.24
C LEU A 62 11.92 15.33 -8.35
N ASP A 63 10.91 16.17 -8.12
CA ASP A 63 10.57 17.29 -9.00
C ASP A 63 10.12 18.49 -8.15
N GLY A 64 11.04 19.40 -7.86
CA GLY A 64 10.79 20.58 -7.01
C GLY A 64 10.27 20.19 -5.62
N LYS A 65 8.99 20.50 -5.34
CA LYS A 65 8.31 20.19 -4.08
C LYS A 65 7.55 18.85 -4.10
N LYS A 66 7.81 18.02 -5.10
CA LYS A 66 7.18 16.72 -5.32
C LYS A 66 8.19 15.60 -5.19
N VAL A 67 7.75 14.49 -4.62
CA VAL A 67 8.42 13.19 -4.73
C VAL A 67 7.42 12.17 -5.25
N THR A 68 7.78 11.50 -6.34
CA THR A 68 6.99 10.39 -6.88
C THR A 68 7.74 9.09 -6.61
N PHE A 69 7.09 8.21 -5.85
CA PHE A 69 7.52 6.84 -5.62
C PHE A 69 6.87 5.91 -6.63
N SER A 70 7.58 4.87 -7.06
CA SER A 70 7.06 3.80 -7.92
C SER A 70 7.51 2.42 -7.46
N TYR A 71 6.60 1.45 -7.50
CA TYR A 71 6.88 0.05 -7.22
C TYR A 71 6.13 -0.85 -8.20
N LEU A 72 6.82 -1.83 -8.76
CA LEU A 72 6.24 -2.84 -9.64
C LEU A 72 5.96 -4.11 -8.84
N SER A 73 4.71 -4.28 -8.44
CA SER A 73 4.23 -5.50 -7.79
C SER A 73 3.97 -6.56 -8.86
N LYS A 74 4.68 -7.68 -8.81
CA LYS A 74 4.67 -8.70 -9.86
C LYS A 74 3.41 -9.57 -9.84
N ASP A 75 3.01 -10.13 -10.98
CA ASP A 75 1.92 -11.10 -11.07
C ASP A 75 2.09 -12.21 -10.02
N GLY A 76 1.05 -12.43 -9.21
CA GLY A 76 1.05 -13.39 -8.11
C GLY A 76 1.65 -12.89 -6.79
N GLU A 77 2.22 -11.69 -6.72
CA GLU A 77 2.73 -11.14 -5.45
C GLU A 77 1.61 -11.03 -4.41
N GLU A 78 1.84 -11.61 -3.23
CA GLU A 78 0.85 -11.79 -2.16
C GLU A 78 -0.47 -12.47 -2.61
N GLY A 79 -0.44 -13.18 -3.74
CA GLY A 79 -1.58 -13.89 -4.33
C GLY A 79 -2.46 -13.04 -5.25
N PHE A 80 -2.07 -11.79 -5.55
CA PHE A 80 -2.84 -10.91 -6.44
C PHE A 80 -2.42 -11.09 -7.91
N PRO A 81 -3.37 -11.22 -8.87
CA PRO A 81 -3.05 -11.35 -10.28
C PRO A 81 -2.60 -10.02 -10.90
N GLY A 82 -1.87 -10.12 -12.00
CA GLY A 82 -1.39 -9.00 -12.81
C GLY A 82 -0.12 -8.37 -12.25
N ASP A 83 0.78 -7.99 -13.15
CA ASP A 83 1.78 -6.98 -12.84
C ASP A 83 1.04 -5.67 -12.57
N VAL A 84 1.39 -4.98 -11.49
CA VAL A 84 0.82 -3.69 -11.09
C VAL A 84 1.95 -2.71 -10.90
N LEU A 85 2.01 -1.70 -11.76
CA LEU A 85 2.85 -0.53 -11.54
C LEU A 85 2.08 0.45 -10.66
N ALA A 86 2.42 0.50 -9.39
CA ALA A 86 1.87 1.45 -8.43
C ALA A 86 2.78 2.68 -8.31
N THR A 87 2.17 3.86 -8.23
CA THR A 87 2.88 5.13 -8.00
C THR A 87 2.19 5.95 -6.94
N VAL A 88 2.97 6.60 -6.08
CA VAL A 88 2.48 7.54 -5.07
C VAL A 88 3.28 8.83 -5.17
N THR A 89 2.60 9.94 -5.40
CA THR A 89 3.23 11.27 -5.42
C THR A 89 2.82 12.05 -4.18
N TYR A 90 3.80 12.51 -3.42
CA TYR A 90 3.62 13.47 -2.33
C TYR A 90 4.04 14.84 -2.84
N GLU A 91 3.20 15.86 -2.64
CA GLU A 91 3.47 17.24 -3.03
C GLU A 91 3.16 18.19 -1.87
N LEU A 92 4.09 19.10 -1.57
CA LEU A 92 3.81 20.26 -0.73
C LEU A 92 3.37 21.44 -1.59
N ALA A 93 2.06 21.59 -1.73
CA ALA A 93 1.44 22.66 -2.49
C ALA A 93 1.38 23.98 -1.68
N PRO A 94 1.23 25.15 -2.35
CA PRO A 94 1.00 26.41 -1.65
C PRO A 94 -0.19 26.34 -0.67
N GLY A 95 -0.14 27.13 0.41
CA GLY A 95 -1.20 27.14 1.42
C GLY A 95 -1.13 26.01 2.45
N ASN A 96 0.07 25.46 2.71
CA ASN A 96 0.30 24.38 3.69
C ASN A 96 -0.49 23.09 3.40
N GLN A 97 -0.69 22.78 2.12
CA GLN A 97 -1.39 21.57 1.71
C GLN A 97 -0.40 20.45 1.36
N LEU A 98 -0.57 19.29 2.00
CA LEU A 98 0.04 18.05 1.56
C LEU A 98 -0.95 17.32 0.63
N SER A 99 -0.59 17.16 -0.64
CA SER A 99 -1.33 16.32 -1.59
C SER A 99 -0.66 14.96 -1.72
N ILE A 100 -1.47 13.90 -1.70
CA ILE A 100 -1.03 12.52 -1.92
C ILE A 100 -1.83 11.95 -3.08
N THR A 101 -1.19 11.80 -4.24
CA THR A 101 -1.81 11.22 -5.43
C THR A 101 -1.34 9.78 -5.62
N MET A 102 -2.27 8.84 -5.65
CA MET A 102 -1.97 7.42 -5.84
C MET A 102 -2.54 6.95 -7.19
N LYS A 103 -1.71 6.27 -7.99
CA LYS A 103 -2.13 5.69 -9.28
C LYS A 103 -1.63 4.27 -9.39
N ALA A 104 -2.35 3.44 -10.13
CA ALA A 104 -1.91 2.09 -10.47
C ALA A 104 -2.33 1.75 -11.90
N THR A 105 -1.48 1.02 -12.61
CA THR A 105 -1.81 0.41 -13.91
C THR A 105 -1.54 -1.09 -13.80
N SER A 106 -2.41 -1.92 -14.36
CA SER A 106 -2.25 -3.37 -14.30
C SER A 106 -2.36 -4.05 -15.66
N THR A 107 -1.65 -5.17 -15.80
CA THR A 107 -1.70 -6.04 -16.99
C THR A 107 -2.87 -7.04 -16.96
N LYS A 108 -3.52 -7.22 -15.81
CA LYS A 108 -4.70 -8.09 -15.65
C LYS A 108 -5.75 -7.41 -14.77
N GLN A 109 -6.98 -7.87 -14.82
CA GLN A 109 -7.99 -7.46 -13.85
C GLN A 109 -7.54 -7.89 -12.45
N THR A 110 -7.50 -6.95 -11.51
CA THR A 110 -7.00 -7.16 -10.14
C THR A 110 -7.57 -6.10 -9.20
N PRO A 111 -7.85 -6.41 -7.92
CA PRO A 111 -8.31 -5.40 -6.97
C PRO A 111 -7.17 -4.47 -6.57
N ILE A 112 -7.42 -3.16 -6.61
CA ILE A 112 -6.52 -2.12 -6.13
C ILE A 112 -7.29 -1.17 -5.21
N ASN A 113 -6.78 -0.97 -4.01
CA ASN A 113 -7.27 0.00 -3.04
C ASN A 113 -6.06 0.45 -2.18
N MET A 114 -5.41 1.54 -2.55
CA MET A 114 -4.26 2.06 -1.82
C MET A 114 -4.67 3.14 -0.82
N CYS A 115 -3.92 3.26 0.27
CA CYS A 115 -4.16 4.28 1.29
C CYS A 115 -2.84 4.75 1.92
N ASN A 116 -2.79 5.99 2.39
CA ASN A 116 -1.74 6.48 3.26
C ASN A 116 -2.20 6.31 4.72
N HIS A 117 -1.39 5.65 5.53
CA HIS A 117 -1.76 5.22 6.88
C HIS A 117 -1.16 6.15 7.95
N SER A 118 -1.23 7.47 7.72
CA SER A 118 -0.76 8.46 8.68
C SER A 118 -1.66 8.56 9.91
N TYR A 119 -1.03 8.75 11.05
CA TYR A 119 -1.68 9.04 12.31
C TYR A 119 -1.36 10.48 12.69
N PHE A 120 -2.36 11.22 13.15
CA PHE A 120 -2.20 12.61 13.55
C PHE A 120 -2.46 12.75 15.03
N ASN A 121 -1.51 13.39 15.71
CA ASN A 121 -1.68 13.94 17.05
C ASN A 121 -1.34 15.42 16.97
N LEU A 122 -2.36 16.26 16.85
CA LEU A 122 -2.16 17.70 16.61
C LEU A 122 -1.58 18.44 17.82
N ALA A 123 -1.75 17.88 19.02
CA ALA A 123 -1.20 18.45 20.25
C ALA A 123 0.24 18.00 20.52
N GLY A 124 0.74 16.98 19.83
CA GLY A 124 2.11 16.46 19.99
C GLY A 124 2.37 15.86 21.38
N HIS A 125 1.34 15.37 22.08
CA HIS A 125 1.53 14.72 23.37
C HIS A 125 2.29 13.39 23.23
N VAL A 126 2.95 12.97 24.31
CA VAL A 126 3.55 11.63 24.38
C VAL A 126 2.43 10.59 24.27
N SER A 127 2.64 9.57 23.45
CA SER A 127 1.68 8.47 23.20
C SER A 127 2.18 7.19 23.84
#